data_AF-A0A8H7FCU8-F1
#
_entry.id   AF-A0A8H7FCU8-F1
#
_cell.length_a   1.000
_cell.length_b   1.000
_cell.length_c   1.000
_cell.angle_alpha   90.00
_cell.angle_beta   90.00
_cell.angle_gamma   90.00
#
_symmetry.space_group_name_H-M   'P 1'
#
loop_
_entity.id
_entity.type
_entity.pdbx_description
1 polymer ?
#
loop_
_entity_poly.entity_id
_entity_poly.type
_entity_poly.pdbx_seq_one_letter_code
_entity_poly.pdbx_strand_id
1 'polypeptide(L)'
;MEDSIAQFCGVTGASVKDAKRYLEKYKRVDIAIDSFYNDPNAVFAATPKRPEAPSTSKLNALFDKYKAYLVDPDGDDITMDGTMQLCEDLDVSPDEDCVLYALAYELKSPKMGEWNRKGWIEGWKNVGCDNIPSMKASIGRMRTRLGSDPAYFQKVYVHTFDFARATGQRSLPTETAQAFWSTLIPHGLQGGALSHLRSTDGDQDVDMDSGWKEQYTQWWFDFLTGKGGKGVSKDTWVMFTEFVRTIDSKFEKYDMEGTHHVGYIKLQQRNPDDHIDSCLAILDRRFC
;
A
#
# COMPACT_ATOMS: atom_id res chain seq x y z
N MET A 1 -30.43 -36.40 2.86
CA MET A 1 -30.91 -35.10 2.31
C MET A 1 -29.75 -34.13 2.13
N GLU A 2 -28.82 -34.05 3.09
CA GLU A 2 -27.61 -33.21 3.00
C GLU A 2 -26.69 -33.64 1.84
N ASP A 3 -26.45 -34.94 1.64
CA ASP A 3 -25.65 -35.45 0.50
C ASP A 3 -26.27 -35.09 -0.86
N SER A 4 -27.60 -35.16 -0.94
CA SER A 4 -28.36 -34.80 -2.14
C SER A 4 -28.28 -33.32 -2.46
N ILE A 5 -28.25 -32.46 -1.43
CA ILE A 5 -28.07 -31.01 -1.56
C ILE A 5 -26.65 -30.70 -2.02
N ALA A 6 -25.64 -31.34 -1.42
CA ALA A 6 -24.24 -31.16 -1.80
C ALA A 6 -23.99 -31.58 -3.26
N GLN A 7 -24.55 -32.72 -3.68
CA GLN A 7 -24.48 -33.19 -5.05
C GLN A 7 -25.18 -32.24 -6.03
N PHE A 8 -26.38 -31.77 -5.70
CA PHE A 8 -27.13 -30.82 -6.53
C PHE A 8 -26.36 -29.50 -6.70
N CYS A 9 -25.89 -28.90 -5.59
CA CYS A 9 -25.11 -27.66 -5.63
C CYS A 9 -23.78 -27.85 -6.39
N GLY A 10 -23.12 -29.00 -6.21
CA GLY A 10 -21.86 -29.30 -6.89
C GLY A 10 -21.99 -29.43 -8.41
N VAL A 11 -23.11 -29.96 -8.90
CA VAL A 11 -23.34 -30.11 -10.35
C VAL A 11 -23.89 -28.82 -10.98
N THR A 12 -24.82 -28.15 -10.30
CA THR A 12 -25.57 -27.02 -10.89
C THR A 12 -24.96 -25.64 -10.62
N GLY A 13 -24.10 -25.50 -9.61
CA GLY A 13 -23.64 -24.20 -9.12
C GLY A 13 -24.71 -23.38 -8.38
N ALA A 14 -25.89 -23.95 -8.16
CA ALA A 14 -27.02 -23.27 -7.53
C ALA A 14 -26.86 -23.14 -6.00
N SER A 15 -27.61 -22.21 -5.40
CA SER A 15 -27.60 -22.01 -3.96
C SER A 15 -28.20 -23.20 -3.21
N VAL A 16 -27.82 -23.38 -1.94
CA VAL A 16 -28.40 -24.40 -1.04
C VAL A 16 -29.92 -24.24 -0.89
N LYS A 17 -30.43 -23.00 -0.99
CA LYS A 17 -31.87 -22.69 -0.95
C LYS A 17 -32.59 -23.22 -2.19
N ASP A 18 -32.01 -23.05 -3.37
CA ASP A 18 -32.56 -23.58 -4.62
C ASP A 18 -32.48 -25.10 -4.64
N ALA A 19 -31.35 -25.69 -4.21
CA ALA A 19 -31.20 -27.13 -4.08
C ALA A 19 -32.32 -27.75 -3.21
N LYS A 20 -32.64 -27.15 -2.05
CA LYS A 20 -33.76 -27.59 -1.21
C LYS A 20 -35.10 -27.51 -1.94
N ARG A 21 -35.38 -26.40 -2.64
CA ARG A 21 -36.62 -26.20 -3.40
C ARG A 21 -36.84 -27.26 -4.49
N TYR A 22 -35.81 -27.58 -5.28
CA TYR A 22 -35.92 -28.59 -6.34
C TYR A 22 -35.95 -30.01 -5.77
N LEU A 23 -35.16 -30.30 -4.73
CA LEU A 23 -35.13 -31.63 -4.12
C LEU A 23 -36.41 -31.97 -3.36
N GLU A 24 -37.09 -30.98 -2.76
CA GLU A 24 -38.42 -31.17 -2.17
C GLU A 24 -39.49 -31.49 -3.22
N LYS A 25 -39.39 -30.87 -4.40
CA LYS A 25 -40.37 -31.05 -5.49
C LYS A 25 -40.17 -32.36 -6.26
N TYR A 26 -38.93 -32.70 -6.61
CA TYR A 26 -38.62 -33.83 -7.50
C TYR A 26 -38.17 -35.09 -6.77
N LYS A 27 -37.80 -34.99 -5.48
CA LYS A 27 -37.40 -36.08 -4.56
C LYS A 27 -36.20 -36.94 -4.99
N ARG A 28 -35.75 -36.83 -6.24
CA ARG A 28 -34.51 -37.43 -6.77
C ARG A 28 -33.59 -36.36 -7.34
N VAL A 29 -32.30 -36.51 -7.09
CA VAL A 29 -31.26 -35.53 -7.44
C VAL A 29 -31.10 -35.38 -8.94
N ASP A 30 -31.11 -36.49 -9.68
CA ASP A 30 -30.99 -36.54 -11.14
C ASP A 30 -32.10 -35.75 -11.84
N ILE A 31 -33.36 -35.99 -11.45
CA ILE A 31 -34.54 -35.30 -12.01
C ILE A 31 -34.54 -33.82 -11.60
N ALA A 32 -34.13 -33.52 -10.37
CA ALA A 32 -34.03 -32.15 -9.89
C ALA A 32 -33.02 -31.34 -10.72
N ILE A 33 -31.85 -31.92 -11.02
CA ILE A 33 -30.79 -31.29 -11.82
C ILE A 33 -31.27 -31.05 -13.25
N ASP A 34 -31.88 -32.04 -13.88
CA ASP A 34 -32.42 -31.90 -15.24
C ASP A 34 -33.51 -30.82 -15.30
N SER A 35 -34.42 -30.79 -14.32
CA SER A 35 -35.43 -29.74 -14.22
C SER A 35 -34.85 -28.35 -13.95
N PHE A 36 -33.67 -28.25 -13.33
CA PHE A 36 -33.00 -26.98 -13.07
C PHE A 36 -32.42 -26.40 -14.36
N TYR A 37 -31.80 -27.21 -15.21
CA TYR A 37 -31.28 -26.77 -16.51
C TYR A 37 -32.39 -26.46 -17.53
N ASN A 38 -33.55 -27.11 -17.39
CA ASN A 38 -34.73 -26.82 -18.20
C ASN A 38 -35.52 -25.58 -17.75
N ASP A 39 -35.15 -24.94 -16.62
CA ASP A 39 -35.75 -23.68 -16.15
C ASP A 39 -34.87 -22.49 -16.56
N PRO A 40 -35.27 -21.68 -17.56
CA PRO A 40 -34.47 -20.58 -18.07
C PRO A 40 -34.07 -19.60 -16.96
N ASN A 41 -34.94 -19.35 -15.97
CA ASN A 41 -34.66 -18.44 -14.87
C ASN A 41 -33.66 -19.01 -13.86
N ALA A 42 -33.63 -20.33 -13.72
CA ALA A 42 -32.72 -21.02 -12.81
C ALA A 42 -31.29 -21.09 -13.37
N VAL A 43 -31.15 -21.26 -14.70
CA VAL A 43 -29.84 -21.21 -15.36
C VAL A 43 -29.20 -19.83 -15.26
N PHE A 44 -29.99 -18.74 -15.36
CA PHE A 44 -29.49 -17.39 -15.08
C PHE A 44 -29.07 -17.22 -13.61
N ALA A 45 -29.75 -17.86 -12.66
CA ALA A 45 -29.40 -17.83 -11.24
C ALA A 45 -28.20 -18.71 -10.85
N ALA A 46 -27.87 -19.73 -11.68
CA ALA A 46 -26.71 -20.61 -11.54
C ALA A 46 -25.42 -20.04 -12.13
N THR A 47 -25.49 -18.95 -12.90
CA THR A 47 -24.28 -18.23 -13.28
C THR A 47 -23.55 -17.82 -11.99
N PRO A 48 -22.21 -17.96 -11.92
CA PRO A 48 -21.46 -17.62 -10.73
C PRO A 48 -21.82 -16.19 -10.36
N LYS A 49 -22.54 -16.03 -9.24
CA LYS A 49 -22.94 -14.72 -8.74
C LYS A 49 -21.67 -13.89 -8.68
N ARG A 50 -21.69 -12.74 -9.37
CA ARG A 50 -20.72 -11.67 -9.14
C ARG A 50 -20.52 -11.55 -7.62
N PRO A 51 -19.29 -11.43 -7.10
CA PRO A 51 -19.08 -11.25 -5.68
C PRO A 51 -20.05 -10.16 -5.19
N GLU A 52 -20.88 -10.50 -4.20
CA GLU A 52 -21.89 -9.58 -3.70
C GLU A 52 -21.19 -8.28 -3.32
N ALA A 53 -21.77 -7.14 -3.73
CA ALA A 53 -21.18 -5.85 -3.45
C ALA A 53 -21.00 -5.69 -1.92
N PRO A 54 -19.89 -5.09 -1.46
CA PRO A 54 -19.62 -4.94 -0.04
C PRO A 54 -20.77 -4.28 0.72
N SER A 55 -21.18 -4.88 1.84
CA SER A 55 -22.31 -4.37 2.64
C SER A 55 -21.96 -3.12 3.43
N THR A 56 -22.66 -2.02 3.14
CA THR A 56 -22.57 -0.77 3.91
C THR A 56 -22.90 -0.96 5.40
N SER A 57 -23.85 -1.84 5.72
CA SER A 57 -24.28 -2.07 7.10
C SER A 57 -23.19 -2.78 7.92
N LYS A 58 -22.52 -3.79 7.34
CA LYS A 58 -21.39 -4.47 8.00
C LYS A 58 -20.22 -3.52 8.21
N LEU A 59 -19.92 -2.67 7.22
CA LEU A 59 -18.86 -1.67 7.32
C LEU A 59 -19.13 -0.65 8.42
N ASN A 60 -20.39 -0.21 8.59
CA ASN A 60 -20.77 0.65 9.70
C ASN A 60 -20.58 -0.05 11.05
N ALA A 61 -21.04 -1.30 11.18
CA ALA A 61 -20.89 -2.05 12.43
C ALA A 61 -19.42 -2.24 12.82
N LEU A 62 -18.52 -2.49 11.85
CA LEU A 62 -17.08 -2.54 12.10
C LEU A 62 -16.52 -1.17 12.51
N PHE A 63 -16.94 -0.10 11.83
CA PHE A 63 -16.52 1.25 12.21
C PHE A 63 -16.91 1.57 13.65
N ASP A 64 -18.16 1.28 14.02
CA ASP A 64 -18.68 1.52 15.37
C ASP A 64 -17.95 0.68 16.42
N LYS A 65 -17.57 -0.56 16.09
CA LYS A 65 -16.73 -1.41 16.95
C LYS A 65 -15.41 -0.72 17.30
N TYR A 66 -14.66 -0.25 16.30
CA TYR A 66 -13.34 0.36 16.52
C TYR A 66 -13.45 1.77 17.09
N LYS A 67 -14.50 2.53 16.74
CA LYS A 67 -14.79 3.85 17.32
C LYS A 67 -15.04 3.75 18.83
N ALA A 68 -15.74 2.72 19.29
CA ALA A 68 -16.10 2.54 20.70
C ALA A 68 -14.92 2.09 21.59
N TYR A 69 -13.76 1.79 21.02
CA TYR A 69 -12.60 1.32 21.76
C TYR A 69 -11.95 2.48 22.54
N LEU A 70 -12.08 2.46 23.87
CA LEU A 70 -11.49 3.42 24.82
C LEU A 70 -11.83 4.92 24.59
N VAL A 71 -13.11 5.17 24.30
CA VAL A 71 -13.91 6.40 24.47
C VAL A 71 -13.19 7.77 24.41
N ASP A 72 -13.42 8.48 23.31
CA ASP A 72 -13.90 9.86 23.35
C ASP A 72 -15.43 9.82 23.19
N PRO A 73 -16.25 10.26 24.17
CA PRO A 73 -17.71 10.16 24.09
C PRO A 73 -18.33 11.02 22.97
N ASP A 74 -17.60 12.04 22.54
CA ASP A 74 -18.06 13.07 21.59
C ASP A 74 -17.34 13.01 20.23
N GLY A 75 -16.33 12.14 20.10
CA GLY A 75 -15.60 11.94 18.84
C GLY A 75 -16.44 11.20 17.80
N ASP A 76 -16.29 11.56 16.52
CA ASP A 76 -16.98 10.90 15.39
C ASP A 76 -16.13 9.91 14.59
N ASP A 77 -14.84 9.88 14.90
CA ASP A 77 -13.82 9.16 14.16
C ASP A 77 -13.19 8.04 15.00
N ILE A 78 -12.64 7.02 14.33
CA ILE A 78 -11.80 6.02 15.00
C ILE A 78 -10.48 6.72 15.37
N THR A 79 -10.09 6.67 16.65
CA THR A 79 -8.87 7.28 17.18
C THR A 79 -7.70 6.29 17.22
N MET A 80 -6.57 6.68 17.83
CA MET A 80 -5.37 5.84 17.92
C MET A 80 -5.66 4.48 18.54
N ASP A 81 -6.40 4.43 19.64
CA ASP A 81 -6.69 3.17 20.35
C ASP A 81 -7.52 2.22 19.47
N GLY A 82 -8.54 2.76 18.79
CA GLY A 82 -9.32 1.98 17.82
C GLY A 82 -8.49 1.53 16.62
N THR A 83 -7.51 2.34 16.20
CA THR A 83 -6.55 1.98 15.15
C THR A 83 -5.64 0.84 15.59
N MET A 84 -5.16 0.85 16.84
CA MET A 84 -4.36 -0.25 17.39
C MET A 84 -5.15 -1.56 17.40
N GLN A 85 -6.40 -1.52 17.86
CA GLN A 85 -7.27 -2.69 17.86
C GLN A 85 -7.56 -3.21 16.44
N LEU A 86 -7.72 -2.30 15.47
CA LEU A 86 -7.85 -2.66 14.06
C LEU A 86 -6.58 -3.34 13.53
N CYS A 87 -5.41 -2.83 13.87
CA CYS A 87 -4.13 -3.41 13.46
C CYS A 87 -3.97 -4.83 14.01
N GLU A 88 -4.32 -5.07 15.28
CA GLU A 88 -4.38 -6.42 15.87
C GLU A 88 -5.34 -7.33 15.10
N ASP A 89 -6.58 -6.86 14.85
CA ASP A 89 -7.58 -7.63 14.12
C ASP A 89 -7.17 -7.89 12.66
N LEU A 90 -6.23 -7.13 12.09
CA LEU A 90 -5.73 -7.28 10.72
C LEU A 90 -4.37 -8.01 10.64
N ASP A 91 -3.77 -8.38 11.76
CA ASP A 91 -2.40 -8.91 11.87
C ASP A 91 -1.35 -7.96 11.26
N VAL A 92 -1.42 -6.67 11.59
CA VAL A 92 -0.50 -5.63 11.11
C VAL A 92 0.27 -5.02 12.30
N SER A 93 1.60 -4.94 12.18
CA SER A 93 2.46 -4.23 13.14
C SER A 93 2.53 -2.75 12.77
N PRO A 94 1.96 -1.82 13.56
CA PRO A 94 1.90 -0.40 13.18
C PRO A 94 3.28 0.29 13.11
N ASP A 95 4.27 -0.22 13.86
CA ASP A 95 5.61 0.37 13.93
C ASP A 95 6.56 -0.14 12.82
N GLU A 96 6.29 -1.34 12.29
CA GLU A 96 7.20 -2.03 11.35
C GLU A 96 6.63 -2.15 9.94
N ASP A 97 5.30 -2.22 9.80
CA ASP A 97 4.65 -2.54 8.53
C ASP A 97 4.10 -1.30 7.82
N CYS A 98 4.81 -0.87 6.77
CA CYS A 98 4.40 0.26 5.94
C CYS A 98 3.08 0.03 5.16
N VAL A 99 2.49 -1.18 5.19
CA VAL A 99 1.17 -1.43 4.60
C VAL A 99 0.07 -0.57 5.23
N LEU A 100 0.24 -0.12 6.49
CA LEU A 100 -0.69 0.78 7.14
C LEU A 100 -0.81 2.12 6.39
N TYR A 101 0.27 2.56 5.74
CA TYR A 101 0.26 3.77 4.91
C TYR A 101 -0.52 3.57 3.62
N ALA A 102 -0.42 2.38 3.02
CA ALA A 102 -1.27 2.01 1.89
C ALA A 102 -2.75 1.95 2.31
N LEU A 103 -3.05 1.39 3.48
CA LEU A 103 -4.40 1.38 4.02
C LEU A 103 -4.94 2.80 4.25
N ALA A 104 -4.13 3.68 4.86
CA ALA A 104 -4.47 5.09 5.06
C ALA A 104 -4.77 5.81 3.73
N TYR A 105 -3.99 5.52 2.68
CA TYR A 105 -4.21 6.05 1.34
C TYR A 105 -5.52 5.54 0.70
N GLU A 106 -5.82 4.24 0.81
CA GLU A 106 -7.02 3.64 0.21
C GLU A 106 -8.31 4.14 0.89
N LEU A 107 -8.28 4.29 2.21
CA LEU A 107 -9.41 4.78 3.02
C LEU A 107 -9.44 6.30 3.14
N LYS A 108 -8.53 7.03 2.47
CA LYS A 108 -8.47 8.49 2.50
C LYS A 108 -8.42 9.05 3.93
N SER A 109 -7.63 8.41 4.78
CA SER A 109 -7.41 8.88 6.15
C SER A 109 -6.81 10.30 6.12
N PRO A 110 -7.37 11.23 6.92
CA PRO A 110 -6.91 12.61 6.94
C PRO A 110 -5.64 12.82 7.75
N LYS A 111 -5.40 12.00 8.79
CA LYS A 111 -4.30 12.12 9.75
C LYS A 111 -3.94 10.76 10.35
N MET A 112 -2.71 10.63 10.83
CA MET A 112 -2.24 9.41 11.48
C MET A 112 -3.11 9.03 12.68
N GLY A 113 -3.56 7.78 12.72
CA GLY A 113 -4.38 7.25 13.81
C GLY A 113 -5.83 7.74 13.83
N GLU A 114 -6.28 8.46 12.80
CA GLU A 114 -7.66 8.96 12.70
C GLU A 114 -8.34 8.44 11.43
N TRP A 115 -9.56 7.92 11.57
CA TRP A 115 -10.36 7.43 10.44
C TRP A 115 -11.78 7.96 10.50
N ASN A 116 -12.16 8.73 9.47
CA ASN A 116 -13.54 9.17 9.33
C ASN A 116 -14.41 8.12 8.64
N ARG A 117 -15.69 8.14 8.99
CA ARG A 117 -16.66 7.13 8.51
C ARG A 117 -16.80 7.12 6.99
N LYS A 118 -16.73 8.30 6.36
CA LYS A 118 -16.87 8.42 4.90
C LYS A 118 -15.75 7.66 4.18
N GLY A 119 -14.50 7.97 4.53
CA GLY A 119 -13.31 7.34 3.97
C GLY A 119 -13.26 5.84 4.23
N TRP A 120 -13.64 5.42 5.44
CA TRP A 120 -13.78 3.99 5.78
C TRP A 120 -14.75 3.25 4.85
N ILE A 121 -15.98 3.74 4.72
CA ILE A 121 -17.02 3.06 3.93
C ILE A 121 -16.67 3.07 2.45
N GLU A 122 -16.28 4.22 1.90
CA GLU A 122 -15.93 4.36 0.48
C GLU A 122 -14.68 3.55 0.14
N GLY A 123 -13.64 3.63 0.97
CA GLY A 123 -12.39 2.90 0.79
C GLY A 123 -12.60 1.39 0.76
N TRP A 124 -13.24 0.82 1.78
CA TRP A 124 -13.47 -0.62 1.82
C TRP A 124 -14.41 -1.13 0.73
N LYS A 125 -15.40 -0.33 0.31
CA LYS A 125 -16.22 -0.65 -0.86
C LYS A 125 -15.40 -0.70 -2.15
N ASN A 126 -14.52 0.27 -2.37
CA ASN A 126 -13.66 0.33 -3.55
C ASN A 126 -12.66 -0.84 -3.58
N VAL A 127 -12.18 -1.27 -2.42
CA VAL A 127 -11.31 -2.45 -2.26
C VAL A 127 -12.09 -3.77 -2.41
N GLY A 128 -13.42 -3.75 -2.22
CA GLY A 128 -14.28 -4.93 -2.33
C GLY A 128 -14.39 -5.73 -1.03
N CYS A 129 -14.27 -5.10 0.13
CA CYS A 129 -14.27 -5.76 1.45
C CYS A 129 -15.39 -5.26 2.37
N ASP A 130 -15.98 -6.16 3.17
CA ASP A 130 -16.99 -5.81 4.18
C ASP A 130 -16.83 -6.56 5.51
N ASN A 131 -15.74 -7.32 5.68
CA ASN A 131 -15.44 -8.14 6.86
C ASN A 131 -13.93 -8.33 7.06
N ILE A 132 -13.51 -8.62 8.29
CA ILE A 132 -12.08 -8.76 8.66
C ILE A 132 -11.30 -9.77 7.81
N PRO A 133 -11.80 -11.00 7.54
CA PRO A 133 -11.11 -11.93 6.63
C PRO A 133 -10.83 -11.35 5.24
N SER A 134 -11.82 -10.69 4.63
CA SER A 134 -11.64 -10.04 3.31
C SER A 134 -10.64 -8.88 3.38
N MET A 135 -10.64 -8.12 4.48
CA MET A 135 -9.70 -7.04 4.74
C MET A 135 -8.27 -7.56 4.89
N LYS A 136 -8.03 -8.61 5.71
CA LYS A 136 -6.70 -9.27 5.85
C LYS A 136 -6.14 -9.73 4.51
N ALA A 137 -6.96 -10.40 3.70
CA ALA A 137 -6.54 -10.83 2.36
C ALA A 137 -6.16 -9.64 1.46
N SER A 138 -6.87 -8.51 1.60
CA SER A 138 -6.58 -7.27 0.87
C SER A 138 -5.32 -6.58 1.35
N ILE A 139 -5.05 -6.57 2.67
CA ILE A 139 -3.80 -6.08 3.25
C ILE A 139 -2.60 -6.81 2.63
N GLY A 140 -2.66 -8.14 2.52
CA GLY A 140 -1.64 -8.92 1.83
C GLY A 140 -1.38 -8.45 0.38
N ARG A 141 -2.45 -8.21 -0.39
CA ARG A 141 -2.34 -7.69 -1.76
C ARG A 141 -1.80 -6.26 -1.83
N MET A 142 -2.23 -5.39 -0.90
CA MET A 142 -1.74 -4.01 -0.80
C MET A 142 -0.24 -3.99 -0.49
N ARG A 143 0.24 -4.85 0.41
CA ARG A 143 1.66 -4.96 0.77
C ARG A 143 2.52 -5.33 -0.43
N THR A 144 2.14 -6.36 -1.18
CA THR A 144 2.83 -6.75 -2.42
C THR A 144 2.81 -5.60 -3.43
N ARG A 145 1.63 -5.00 -3.67
CA ARG A 145 1.49 -3.90 -4.63
C ARG A 145 2.32 -2.67 -4.26
N LEU A 146 2.36 -2.32 -2.97
CA LEU A 146 3.18 -1.22 -2.47
C LEU A 146 4.65 -1.47 -2.80
N GLY A 147 5.13 -2.70 -2.61
CA GLY A 147 6.51 -3.06 -2.92
C GLY A 147 6.81 -3.11 -4.42
N SER A 148 5.85 -3.51 -5.27
CA SER A 148 6.13 -3.86 -6.67
C SER A 148 5.66 -2.87 -7.74
N ASP A 149 4.74 -1.96 -7.43
CA ASP A 149 4.15 -1.01 -8.38
C ASP A 149 4.68 0.41 -8.12
N PRO A 150 5.59 0.93 -8.96
CA PRO A 150 6.17 2.27 -8.78
C PRO A 150 5.13 3.40 -8.74
N ALA A 151 4.05 3.29 -9.52
CA ALA A 151 3.02 4.33 -9.58
C ALA A 151 2.11 4.30 -8.34
N TYR A 152 1.84 3.10 -7.81
CA TYR A 152 1.13 2.96 -6.55
C TYR A 152 1.99 3.40 -5.36
N PHE A 153 3.26 2.99 -5.32
CA PHE A 153 4.22 3.43 -4.31
C PHE A 153 4.29 4.95 -4.24
N GLN A 154 4.46 5.63 -5.38
CA GLN A 154 4.53 7.09 -5.39
C GLN A 154 3.27 7.76 -4.83
N LYS A 155 2.07 7.22 -5.11
CA LYS A 155 0.82 7.76 -4.58
C LYS A 155 0.72 7.61 -3.06
N VAL A 156 1.07 6.43 -2.54
CA VAL A 156 1.09 6.15 -1.09
C VAL A 156 2.17 7.00 -0.41
N TYR A 157 3.36 7.08 -1.00
CA TYR A 157 4.48 7.87 -0.51
C TYR A 157 4.14 9.37 -0.40
N VAL A 158 3.53 9.96 -1.43
CA VAL A 158 3.11 11.37 -1.41
C VAL A 158 2.01 11.61 -0.36
N HIS A 159 1.03 10.71 -0.28
CA HIS A 159 -0.02 10.79 0.75
C HIS A 159 0.55 10.65 2.16
N THR A 160 1.63 9.86 2.32
CA THR A 160 2.31 9.67 3.61
C THR A 160 2.78 10.99 4.21
N PHE A 161 3.32 11.89 3.38
CA PHE A 161 3.73 13.21 3.84
C PHE A 161 2.58 14.01 4.45
N ASP A 162 1.41 14.00 3.78
CA ASP A 162 0.27 14.81 4.19
C ASP A 162 -0.38 14.27 5.47
N PHE A 163 -0.48 12.94 5.64
CA PHE A 163 -1.08 12.35 6.86
C PHE A 163 -0.12 12.37 8.07
N ALA A 164 1.20 12.31 7.84
CA ALA A 164 2.23 12.32 8.89
C ALA A 164 2.47 13.72 9.50
N ARG A 165 2.07 14.78 8.80
CA ARG A 165 2.35 16.15 9.21
C ARG A 165 1.32 16.66 10.21
N ALA A 166 1.80 17.27 11.30
CA ALA A 166 0.94 17.96 12.24
C ALA A 166 0.12 19.08 11.57
N THR A 167 -1.11 19.28 12.02
CA THR A 167 -2.04 20.28 11.46
C THR A 167 -1.39 21.68 11.51
N GLY A 168 -1.47 22.42 10.40
CA GLY A 168 -0.90 23.76 10.27
C GLY A 168 0.60 23.85 9.94
N GLN A 169 1.37 22.76 10.03
CA GLN A 169 2.79 22.78 9.64
C GLN A 169 2.99 22.77 8.11
N ARG A 170 4.20 23.03 7.62
CA ARG A 170 4.52 22.88 6.17
C ARG A 170 5.61 21.85 5.89
N SER A 171 6.20 21.30 6.94
CA SER A 171 7.29 20.33 6.91
C SER A 171 7.03 19.22 7.93
N LEU A 172 7.62 18.05 7.70
CA LEU A 172 7.73 16.98 8.68
C LEU A 172 8.96 17.20 9.56
N PRO A 173 8.90 16.97 10.88
CA PRO A 173 10.11 16.86 11.68
C PRO A 173 11.06 15.81 11.10
N THR A 174 12.36 16.07 11.17
CA THR A 174 13.39 15.20 10.57
C THR A 174 13.30 13.76 11.08
N GLU A 175 13.16 13.58 12.40
CA GLU A 175 13.01 12.26 13.03
C GLU A 175 11.77 11.52 12.54
N THR A 176 10.65 12.23 12.39
CA THR A 176 9.41 11.67 11.83
C THR A 176 9.62 11.22 10.39
N ALA A 177 10.24 12.05 9.54
CA ALA A 177 10.52 11.69 8.16
C ALA A 177 11.45 10.47 8.06
N GLN A 178 12.48 10.39 8.90
CA GLN A 178 13.39 9.24 8.99
C GLN A 178 12.64 7.96 9.38
N ALA A 179 11.73 8.00 10.35
CA ALA A 179 10.93 6.84 10.76
C ALA A 179 10.00 6.32 9.64
N PHE A 180 9.42 7.20 8.83
CA PHE A 180 8.65 6.75 7.67
C PHE A 180 9.57 6.18 6.57
N TRP A 181 10.71 6.81 6.31
CA TRP A 181 11.66 6.33 5.30
C TRP A 181 12.30 5.00 5.67
N SER A 182 12.55 4.73 6.95
CA SER A 182 13.16 3.47 7.41
C SER A 182 12.28 2.25 7.13
N THR A 183 10.98 2.44 6.91
CA THR A 183 10.04 1.38 6.53
C THR A 183 9.69 1.40 5.04
N LEU A 184 9.41 2.59 4.46
CA LEU A 184 8.99 2.71 3.06
C LEU A 184 10.12 2.42 2.06
N ILE A 185 11.32 2.94 2.29
CA ILE A 185 12.41 2.85 1.31
C ILE A 185 12.89 1.39 1.17
N PRO A 186 13.19 0.65 2.26
CA PRO A 186 13.57 -0.76 2.13
C PRO A 186 12.47 -1.61 1.46
N HIS A 187 11.20 -1.40 1.81
CA HIS A 187 10.07 -2.12 1.22
C HIS A 187 9.94 -1.88 -0.30
N GLY A 188 10.07 -0.62 -0.72
CA GLY A 188 10.04 -0.23 -2.13
C GLY A 188 11.23 -0.75 -2.94
N LEU A 189 12.43 -0.83 -2.33
CA LEU A 189 13.62 -1.40 -2.97
C LEU A 189 13.49 -2.93 -3.09
N GLN A 190 13.09 -3.61 -2.02
CA GLN A 190 12.94 -5.06 -1.98
C GLN A 190 11.88 -5.55 -2.98
N GLY A 191 10.76 -4.83 -3.09
CA GLY A 191 9.70 -5.19 -4.02
C GLY A 191 9.91 -4.71 -5.46
N GLY A 192 10.88 -3.82 -5.70
CA GLY A 192 11.21 -3.28 -7.02
C GLY A 192 10.44 -2.02 -7.45
N ALA A 193 9.54 -1.48 -6.63
CA ALA A 193 8.86 -0.20 -6.90
C ALA A 193 9.85 0.98 -7.00
N LEU A 194 10.97 0.90 -6.28
CA LEU A 194 12.06 1.87 -6.31
C LEU A 194 13.25 1.39 -7.17
N SER A 195 13.03 0.44 -8.08
CA SER A 195 14.09 -0.01 -8.99
C SER A 195 14.69 1.15 -9.78
N HIS A 196 16.00 1.12 -9.98
CA HIS A 196 16.74 2.15 -10.71
C HIS A 196 16.21 2.32 -12.15
N LEU A 197 15.96 3.57 -12.54
CA LEU A 197 15.55 3.97 -13.87
C LEU A 197 16.79 4.02 -14.76
N ARG A 198 16.88 3.09 -15.72
CA ARG A 198 17.97 3.09 -16.69
C ARG A 198 17.85 4.32 -17.59
N SER A 199 18.91 5.13 -17.66
CA SER A 199 19.04 6.13 -18.73
C SER A 199 19.09 5.41 -20.08
N THR A 200 18.25 5.83 -21.03
CA THR A 200 18.11 5.24 -22.37
C THR A 200 19.30 5.53 -23.31
N ASP A 201 20.32 6.21 -22.81
CA ASP A 201 21.41 6.74 -23.61
C ASP A 201 22.61 5.77 -23.59
N GLY A 202 22.62 4.85 -24.55
CA GLY A 202 23.82 4.30 -25.18
C GLY A 202 24.67 3.30 -24.39
N ASP A 203 24.58 2.05 -24.83
CA ASP A 203 25.61 1.00 -24.86
C ASP A 203 26.46 0.66 -23.62
N GLN A 204 26.42 -0.65 -23.34
CA GLN A 204 27.41 -1.52 -22.69
C GLN A 204 27.44 -1.59 -21.15
N ASP A 205 27.43 -2.86 -20.72
CA ASP A 205 27.59 -3.41 -19.38
C ASP A 205 26.46 -3.14 -18.39
N VAL A 206 25.53 -4.10 -18.35
CA VAL A 206 24.58 -4.30 -17.26
C VAL A 206 25.34 -4.63 -15.98
N ASP A 207 25.75 -3.58 -15.26
CA ASP A 207 26.14 -3.75 -13.87
C ASP A 207 24.88 -4.11 -13.06
N MET A 208 24.73 -5.39 -12.75
CA MET A 208 23.61 -5.95 -11.97
C MET A 208 23.56 -5.39 -10.53
N ASP A 209 24.58 -4.62 -10.12
CA ASP A 209 24.71 -3.97 -8.81
C ASP A 209 24.47 -2.43 -8.88
N SER A 210 23.69 -1.98 -9.87
CA SER A 210 23.35 -0.56 -10.07
C SER A 210 22.08 -0.15 -9.31
N GLY A 211 22.18 0.93 -8.52
CA GLY A 211 21.05 1.58 -7.85
C GLY A 211 21.29 1.95 -6.38
N TRP A 212 20.23 2.45 -5.73
CA TRP A 212 20.25 2.82 -4.32
C TRP A 212 20.38 1.60 -3.40
N LYS A 213 21.30 1.69 -2.42
CA LYS A 213 21.58 0.64 -1.43
C LYS A 213 21.11 1.07 -0.05
N GLU A 214 20.81 0.10 0.82
CA GLU A 214 20.34 0.36 2.19
C GLU A 214 21.30 1.25 2.99
N GLN A 215 22.62 1.07 2.82
CA GLN A 215 23.65 1.91 3.43
C GLN A 215 23.53 3.40 3.06
N TYR A 216 23.04 3.72 1.85
CA TYR A 216 22.85 5.10 1.40
C TYR A 216 21.66 5.76 2.11
N THR A 217 20.64 4.98 2.51
CA THR A 217 19.54 5.45 3.36
C THR A 217 20.08 5.93 4.70
N GLN A 218 21.01 5.19 5.31
CA GLN A 218 21.62 5.60 6.57
C GLN A 218 22.47 6.87 6.41
N TRP A 219 23.27 6.97 5.35
CA TRP A 219 24.04 8.19 5.07
C TRP A 219 23.15 9.42 4.87
N TRP A 220 22.01 9.25 4.20
CA TRP A 220 20.99 10.29 4.08
C TRP A 220 20.42 10.71 5.45
N PHE A 221 20.18 9.76 6.36
CA PHE A 221 19.70 10.08 7.70
C PHE A 221 20.76 10.83 8.52
N ASP A 222 22.01 10.38 8.48
CA ASP A 222 23.11 11.03 9.18
C ASP A 222 23.35 12.45 8.66
N PHE A 223 23.25 12.66 7.34
CA PHE A 223 23.29 13.97 6.70
C PHE A 223 22.21 14.92 7.23
N LEU A 224 20.95 14.46 7.24
CA LEU A 224 19.82 15.25 7.70
C LEU A 224 19.96 15.66 9.18
N THR A 225 20.45 14.72 10.02
CA THR A 225 20.72 14.96 11.43
C THR A 225 21.87 15.96 11.61
N GLY A 226 22.99 15.76 10.90
CA GLY A 226 24.18 16.61 10.99
C GLY A 226 23.95 18.05 10.52
N LYS A 227 23.08 18.26 9.52
CA LYS A 227 22.71 19.59 9.01
C LYS A 227 21.92 20.42 10.05
N GLY A 228 21.30 19.79 11.04
CA GLY A 228 20.48 20.48 12.05
C GLY A 228 19.21 21.12 11.47
N GLY A 229 18.71 20.61 10.34
CA GLY A 229 17.49 21.10 9.70
C GLY A 229 16.25 20.87 10.56
N LYS A 230 15.35 21.85 10.62
CA LYS A 230 14.12 21.79 11.45
C LYS A 230 13.03 20.87 10.89
N GLY A 231 13.18 20.38 9.67
CA GLY A 231 12.23 19.45 9.05
C GLY A 231 12.39 19.29 7.55
N VAL A 232 11.71 18.28 7.01
CA VAL A 232 11.67 17.91 5.59
C VAL A 232 10.46 18.56 4.93
N SER A 233 10.67 19.31 3.84
CA SER A 233 9.60 19.91 3.06
C SER A 233 8.89 18.88 2.15
N LYS A 234 7.70 19.20 1.64
CA LYS A 234 7.00 18.32 0.68
C LYS A 234 7.82 18.10 -0.58
N ASP A 235 8.49 19.13 -1.07
CA ASP A 235 9.29 19.05 -2.29
C ASP A 235 10.51 18.15 -2.07
N THR A 236 11.22 18.33 -0.94
CA THR A 236 12.32 17.43 -0.51
C THR A 236 11.85 15.98 -0.42
N TRP A 237 10.70 15.76 0.22
CA TRP A 237 10.10 14.43 0.35
C TRP A 237 9.86 13.81 -1.02
N VAL A 238 9.16 14.49 -1.92
CA VAL A 238 8.82 13.96 -3.26
C VAL A 238 10.05 13.73 -4.13
N MET A 239 11.00 14.68 -4.13
CA MET A 239 12.23 14.55 -4.92
C MET A 239 13.13 13.41 -4.43
N PHE A 240 13.05 13.03 -3.15
CA PHE A 240 13.88 11.95 -2.62
C PHE A 240 13.59 10.59 -3.28
N THR A 241 12.32 10.25 -3.56
CA THR A 241 12.03 8.98 -4.26
C THR A 241 12.46 8.99 -5.71
N GLU A 242 12.43 10.13 -6.37
CA GLU A 242 12.98 10.28 -7.71
C GLU A 242 14.50 10.09 -7.69
N PHE A 243 15.18 10.73 -6.72
CA PHE A 243 16.62 10.59 -6.53
C PHE A 243 17.05 9.13 -6.30
N VAL A 244 16.38 8.43 -5.38
CA VAL A 244 16.61 6.99 -5.11
C VAL A 244 16.52 6.16 -6.39
N ARG A 245 15.60 6.51 -7.30
CA ARG A 245 15.38 5.79 -8.55
C ARG A 245 16.33 6.20 -9.67
N THR A 246 16.94 7.39 -9.65
CA THR A 246 17.76 7.88 -10.78
C THR A 246 19.25 7.85 -10.50
N ILE A 247 19.68 7.84 -9.24
CA ILE A 247 21.09 7.85 -8.90
C ILE A 247 21.74 6.49 -9.17
N ASP A 248 22.91 6.51 -9.78
CA ASP A 248 23.73 5.33 -10.02
C ASP A 248 24.50 4.95 -8.75
N SER A 249 24.92 3.69 -8.63
CA SER A 249 25.60 3.18 -7.43
C SER A 249 26.96 3.85 -7.15
N LYS A 250 27.54 4.54 -8.14
CA LYS A 250 28.81 5.27 -8.03
C LYS A 250 28.63 6.77 -7.79
N PHE A 251 27.40 7.29 -7.86
CA PHE A 251 27.09 8.72 -7.80
C PHE A 251 27.80 9.55 -8.90
N GLU A 252 28.16 8.93 -10.03
CA GLU A 252 28.92 9.54 -11.12
C GLU A 252 28.01 10.21 -12.17
N LYS A 253 26.79 9.69 -12.35
CA LYS A 253 25.88 10.05 -13.45
C LYS A 253 24.70 10.93 -12.99
N TYR A 254 24.92 11.80 -12.02
CA TYR A 254 23.88 12.71 -11.56
C TYR A 254 23.80 13.98 -12.43
N ASP A 255 22.66 14.20 -13.10
CA ASP A 255 22.39 15.43 -13.84
C ASP A 255 22.09 16.58 -12.86
N MET A 256 23.04 17.51 -12.76
CA MET A 256 23.03 18.62 -11.81
C MET A 256 22.05 19.74 -12.19
N GLU A 257 21.63 19.83 -13.45
CA GLU A 257 20.76 20.89 -13.97
C GLU A 257 19.71 20.24 -14.85
N GLY A 258 18.48 20.05 -14.33
CA GLY A 258 17.41 19.39 -15.07
C GLY A 258 17.00 20.13 -16.36
N THR A 259 17.78 19.97 -17.42
CA THR A 259 17.57 20.29 -18.83
C THR A 259 18.80 19.79 -19.58
N HIS A 260 18.75 18.57 -20.12
CA HIS A 260 19.66 18.01 -21.13
C HIS A 260 21.04 18.69 -21.23
N HIS A 261 21.95 18.46 -20.29
CA HIS A 261 23.40 18.51 -20.55
C HIS A 261 24.17 17.74 -19.48
N VAL A 262 24.75 16.63 -19.92
CA VAL A 262 25.50 15.68 -19.08
C VAL A 262 26.71 16.35 -18.43
N GLY A 263 26.56 16.74 -17.17
CA GLY A 263 27.66 17.16 -16.30
C GLY A 263 28.37 15.93 -15.73
N TYR A 264 29.35 15.40 -16.45
CA TYR A 264 30.22 14.33 -15.96
C TYR A 264 31.03 14.79 -14.74
N ILE A 265 30.70 14.30 -13.54
CA ILE A 265 31.67 14.30 -12.44
C ILE A 265 32.65 13.17 -12.75
N LYS A 266 33.86 13.51 -13.22
CA LYS A 266 34.94 12.52 -13.36
C LYS A 266 35.41 12.09 -11.97
N LEU A 267 34.85 11.00 -11.44
CA LEU A 267 35.40 10.29 -10.28
C LEU A 267 36.35 9.20 -10.78
N GLN A 268 37.62 9.56 -10.96
CA GLN A 268 38.67 8.55 -11.10
C GLN A 268 38.99 7.98 -9.70
N GLN A 269 38.64 6.71 -9.50
CA GLN A 269 39.22 5.76 -8.54
C GLN A 269 39.79 6.38 -7.25
N ARG A 270 39.04 6.34 -6.14
CA ARG A 270 39.59 6.23 -4.77
C ARG A 270 38.49 5.97 -3.74
N ASN A 271 38.97 5.37 -2.63
CA ASN A 271 38.37 5.02 -1.33
C ASN A 271 36.83 5.03 -1.12
N PRO A 272 36.27 4.06 -0.36
CA PRO A 272 34.86 4.07 0.05
C PRO A 272 34.39 5.37 0.71
N ASP A 273 35.28 6.06 1.44
CA ASP A 273 34.99 7.34 2.08
C ASP A 273 34.71 8.48 1.08
N ASP A 274 35.29 8.43 -0.12
CA ASP A 274 35.07 9.45 -1.17
C ASP A 274 33.65 9.35 -1.77
N HIS A 275 33.02 8.17 -1.71
CA HIS A 275 31.64 7.97 -2.15
C HIS A 275 30.63 8.58 -1.18
N ILE A 276 30.94 8.58 0.12
CA ILE A 276 30.11 9.26 1.13
C ILE A 276 30.17 10.76 0.88
N ASP A 277 31.36 11.34 0.76
CA ASP A 277 31.51 12.78 0.50
C ASP A 277 30.84 13.20 -0.81
N SER A 278 30.93 12.38 -1.87
CA SER A 278 30.25 12.63 -3.14
C SER A 278 28.73 12.57 -3.01
N CYS A 279 28.20 11.56 -2.31
CA CYS A 279 26.78 11.43 -2.02
C CYS A 279 26.27 12.64 -1.22
N LEU A 280 26.96 12.98 -0.12
CA LEU A 280 26.62 14.12 0.74
C LEU A 280 26.66 15.46 -0.02
N ALA A 281 27.63 15.66 -0.92
CA ALA A 281 27.71 16.87 -1.74
C ALA A 281 26.55 16.99 -2.74
N ILE A 282 26.12 15.87 -3.34
CA ILE A 282 24.94 15.83 -4.23
C ILE A 282 23.66 16.10 -3.44
N LEU A 283 23.53 15.47 -2.27
CA LEU A 283 22.41 15.66 -1.35
C LEU A 283 22.31 17.12 -0.88
N ASP A 284 23.44 17.74 -0.53
CA ASP A 284 23.49 19.14 -0.13
C ASP A 284 23.03 20.05 -1.27
N ARG A 285 23.59 19.91 -2.49
CA ARG A 285 23.19 20.78 -3.61
C ARG A 285 21.76 20.59 -4.09
N ARG A 286 21.18 19.39 -3.94
CA ARG A 286 19.83 19.11 -4.43
C ARG A 286 18.74 19.53 -3.44
N PHE A 287 19.04 19.48 -2.14
CA PHE A 287 18.04 19.67 -1.09
C PHE A 287 18.30 20.89 -0.19
N CYS A 288 19.33 21.68 -0.46
CA CYS A 288 19.66 22.95 0.23
C CYS A 288 19.61 24.13 -0.73
#